data_AF-A0A395G912-F1
#
_entry.id   AF-A0A395G912-F1
#
_cell.length_a   1.000
_cell.length_b   1.000
_cell.length_c   1.000
_cell.angle_alpha   90.00
_cell.angle_beta   90.00
_cell.angle_gamma   90.00
#
_symmetry.space_group_name_H-M   'P 1'
#
loop_
_entity.id
_entity.type
_entity.pdbx_description
1 polymer ?
#
loop_
_entity_poly.entity_id
_entity_poly.type
_entity_poly.pdbx_seq_one_letter_code
_entity_poly.pdbx_strand_id
1 'polypeptide(L)'
;MLLKDWIEEKETLQLISQILGKHKLATAFQEPQWAHVVLDITAQGFSTGLLHFEDKHYQIDVNLLQHKIVVVVEEEVHEIPLQDGTSIKDYYLQIKQFLNEFNVHPEINTKPQEMSTTIPFEEDEVHHHYNEERSKEALRLMQIAFRAESAFINPLRARKVKPGLFWGTFDVTCILLYNEHIPFPDPKKVIERAAFDESMIEFGFWFGDDKFAGPTFFVLPYPFSNRNFECTHHFPEGSYYDEDMAEFILPINDLSTEHAQTLKQFFTASYDSFKDYLEWENCEHYHKPLDMEENKAIKDLRK
;
A
#
# COMPACT_ATOMS: atom_id res chain seq x y z
N MET A 1 6.45 2.42 16.58
CA MET A 1 5.34 1.53 16.98
C MET A 1 5.76 0.10 16.65
N LEU A 2 6.12 -0.73 17.62
CA LEU A 2 6.53 -2.12 17.34
C LEU A 2 5.29 -2.98 17.07
N LEU A 3 5.37 -3.94 16.15
CA LEU A 3 4.23 -4.78 15.76
C LEU A 3 3.58 -5.48 16.94
N LYS A 4 4.39 -6.04 17.85
CA LYS A 4 3.91 -6.77 19.04
C LYS A 4 2.97 -5.94 19.93
N ASP A 5 3.03 -4.62 19.86
CA ASP A 5 2.25 -3.72 20.72
C ASP A 5 0.86 -3.42 20.13
N TRP A 6 0.57 -3.86 18.89
CA TRP A 6 -0.68 -3.55 18.17
C TRP A 6 -1.06 -4.61 17.09
N ILE A 7 -0.56 -5.84 17.18
CA ILE A 7 -0.79 -6.85 16.13
C ILE A 7 -2.29 -7.14 15.90
N GLU A 8 -3.09 -7.23 16.96
CA GLU A 8 -4.55 -7.45 16.88
C GLU A 8 -5.26 -6.26 16.18
N GLU A 9 -4.78 -5.04 16.42
CA GLU A 9 -5.24 -3.83 15.74
C GLU A 9 -4.90 -3.86 14.25
N LYS A 10 -3.64 -4.19 13.93
CA LYS A 10 -3.16 -4.28 12.54
C LYS A 10 -4.00 -5.30 11.76
N GLU A 11 -4.22 -6.49 12.33
CA GLU A 11 -4.99 -7.56 11.68
C GLU A 11 -6.44 -7.12 11.44
N THR A 12 -7.08 -6.48 12.43
CA THR A 12 -8.44 -5.94 12.29
C THR A 12 -8.50 -4.85 11.20
N LEU A 13 -7.56 -3.90 11.20
CA LEU A 13 -7.49 -2.86 10.16
C LEU A 13 -7.17 -3.42 8.77
N GLN A 14 -6.32 -4.44 8.68
CA GLN A 14 -6.01 -5.13 7.43
C GLN A 14 -7.26 -5.83 6.87
N LEU A 15 -8.04 -6.52 7.70
CA LEU A 15 -9.31 -7.13 7.29
C LEU A 15 -10.35 -6.09 6.86
N ILE A 16 -10.46 -4.95 7.57
CA ILE A 16 -11.29 -3.82 7.12
C ILE A 16 -10.81 -3.32 5.76
N SER A 17 -9.50 -3.14 5.56
CA SER A 17 -8.95 -2.73 4.27
C SER A 17 -9.20 -3.77 3.17
N GLN A 18 -9.24 -5.06 3.50
CA GLN A 18 -9.61 -6.11 2.55
C GLN A 18 -11.04 -5.94 2.09
N ILE A 19 -12.01 -5.64 2.97
CA ILE A 19 -13.40 -5.37 2.54
C ILE A 19 -13.42 -4.29 1.46
N LEU A 20 -12.76 -3.15 1.70
CA LEU A 20 -12.65 -2.05 0.73
C LEU A 20 -11.97 -2.52 -0.57
N GLY A 21 -10.85 -3.21 -0.43
CA GLY A 21 -10.06 -3.72 -1.54
C GLY A 21 -10.80 -4.71 -2.44
N LYS A 22 -11.64 -5.57 -1.85
CA LYS A 22 -12.49 -6.51 -2.59
C LYS A 22 -13.59 -5.79 -3.36
N HIS A 23 -14.10 -4.67 -2.86
CA HIS A 23 -14.99 -3.81 -3.64
C HIS A 23 -14.25 -3.26 -4.86
N LYS A 24 -13.02 -2.72 -4.71
CA LYS A 24 -12.21 -2.29 -5.87
C LYS A 24 -11.96 -3.43 -6.84
N LEU A 25 -11.61 -4.62 -6.35
CA LEU A 25 -11.36 -5.80 -7.18
C LEU A 25 -12.57 -6.21 -8.01
N ALA A 26 -13.78 -6.04 -7.48
CA ALA A 26 -15.02 -6.39 -8.17
C ALA A 26 -15.52 -5.32 -9.14
N THR A 27 -15.20 -4.03 -8.90
CA THR A 27 -15.87 -2.92 -9.60
C THR A 27 -14.93 -1.92 -10.27
N ALA A 28 -13.62 -1.95 -10.04
CA ALA A 28 -12.69 -1.09 -10.77
C ALA A 28 -12.26 -1.73 -12.11
N PHE A 29 -11.93 -0.90 -13.09
CA PHE A 29 -11.34 -1.39 -14.34
C PHE A 29 -9.97 -1.99 -14.07
N GLN A 30 -9.71 -3.20 -14.58
CA GLN A 30 -8.44 -3.87 -14.37
C GLN A 30 -7.27 -3.09 -14.96
N GLU A 31 -6.23 -2.95 -14.14
CA GLU A 31 -4.95 -2.36 -14.51
C GLU A 31 -3.81 -3.33 -14.20
N PRO A 32 -2.70 -3.28 -14.98
CA PRO A 32 -1.45 -3.99 -14.68
C PRO A 32 -0.97 -3.73 -13.25
N GLN A 33 -0.13 -4.62 -12.71
CA GLN A 33 0.43 -4.50 -11.35
C GLN A 33 -0.64 -4.39 -10.24
N TRP A 34 -1.88 -4.81 -10.51
CA TRP A 34 -3.02 -4.59 -9.63
C TRP A 34 -3.27 -3.12 -9.27
N ALA A 35 -2.82 -2.15 -10.08
CA ALA A 35 -2.95 -0.71 -9.77
C ALA A 35 -4.38 -0.26 -9.42
N HIS A 36 -5.36 -0.88 -10.05
CA HIS A 36 -6.78 -0.60 -9.87
C HIS A 36 -7.36 -0.99 -8.50
N VAL A 37 -6.68 -1.80 -7.69
CA VAL A 37 -7.18 -2.23 -6.36
C VAL A 37 -6.49 -1.53 -5.19
N VAL A 38 -5.54 -0.64 -5.45
CA VAL A 38 -4.83 0.14 -4.43
C VAL A 38 -5.80 1.11 -3.74
N LEU A 39 -5.74 1.21 -2.41
CA LEU A 39 -6.52 2.17 -1.64
C LEU A 39 -5.78 3.52 -1.53
N ASP A 40 -6.49 4.61 -1.78
CA ASP A 40 -5.94 5.96 -1.68
C ASP A 40 -5.70 6.32 -0.22
N ILE A 41 -4.48 6.73 0.15
CA ILE A 41 -4.19 7.27 1.47
C ILE A 41 -4.66 8.73 1.52
N THR A 42 -5.50 9.06 2.50
CA THR A 42 -6.12 10.36 2.63
C THR A 42 -5.61 11.10 3.87
N ALA A 43 -6.04 12.36 4.04
CA ALA A 43 -5.76 13.12 5.25
C ALA A 43 -6.34 12.47 6.52
N GLN A 44 -7.36 11.61 6.38
CA GLN A 44 -8.14 11.07 7.50
C GLN A 44 -8.05 9.54 7.64
N GLY A 45 -7.49 8.84 6.66
CA GLY A 45 -7.42 7.38 6.63
C GLY A 45 -7.11 6.86 5.24
N PHE A 46 -7.95 5.97 4.71
CA PHE A 46 -7.80 5.43 3.36
C PHE A 46 -9.16 5.22 2.68
N SER A 47 -9.17 5.22 1.35
CA SER A 47 -10.40 5.25 0.53
C SER A 47 -10.33 4.29 -0.64
N THR A 48 -11.48 3.76 -1.05
CA THR A 48 -11.60 3.09 -2.35
C THR A 48 -11.42 4.04 -3.53
N GLY A 49 -11.62 5.34 -3.32
CA GLY A 49 -11.91 6.28 -4.39
C GLY A 49 -13.27 5.98 -5.03
N LEU A 50 -13.50 6.59 -6.19
CA LEU A 50 -14.73 6.42 -6.95
C LEU A 50 -14.85 5.00 -7.52
N LEU A 51 -15.90 4.28 -7.13
CA LEU A 51 -16.30 3.00 -7.69
C LEU A 51 -17.61 3.13 -8.46
N HIS A 52 -17.83 2.21 -9.40
CA HIS A 52 -19.03 2.17 -10.23
C HIS A 52 -19.69 0.80 -10.14
N PHE A 53 -21.01 0.79 -10.05
CA PHE A 53 -21.80 -0.44 -10.13
C PHE A 53 -23.05 -0.15 -10.96
N GLU A 54 -23.12 -0.74 -12.15
CA GLU A 54 -24.14 -0.43 -13.16
C GLU A 54 -24.21 1.07 -13.46
N ASP A 55 -25.30 1.73 -13.09
CA ASP A 55 -25.56 3.15 -13.29
C ASP A 55 -25.25 4.04 -12.06
N LYS A 56 -24.68 3.44 -11.01
CA LYS A 56 -24.43 4.11 -9.71
C LYS A 56 -22.96 4.26 -9.40
N HIS A 57 -22.69 5.29 -8.61
CA HIS A 57 -21.38 5.65 -8.09
C HIS A 57 -21.40 5.46 -6.59
N TYR A 58 -20.37 4.80 -6.07
CA TYR A 58 -20.23 4.60 -4.65
C TYR A 58 -18.77 4.67 -4.23
N GLN A 59 -18.52 4.89 -2.95
CA GLN A 59 -17.19 4.87 -2.36
C GLN A 59 -17.28 4.39 -0.91
N ILE A 60 -16.19 3.81 -0.43
CA ILE A 60 -16.04 3.39 0.96
C ILE A 60 -14.75 4.02 1.49
N ASP A 61 -14.90 4.79 2.56
CA ASP A 61 -13.80 5.49 3.22
C ASP A 61 -13.63 4.99 4.64
N VAL A 62 -12.40 4.75 5.06
CA VAL A 62 -12.05 4.56 6.46
C VAL A 62 -11.47 5.87 6.98
N ASN A 63 -12.09 6.42 8.01
CA ASN A 63 -11.64 7.63 8.70
C ASN A 63 -11.12 7.25 10.09
N LEU A 64 -9.80 7.14 10.21
CA LEU A 64 -9.09 6.79 11.45
C LEU A 64 -8.95 7.97 12.42
N LEU A 65 -9.23 9.21 11.99
CA LEU A 65 -9.25 10.38 12.87
C LEU A 65 -10.61 10.59 13.55
N GLN A 66 -11.70 10.22 12.88
CA GLN A 66 -13.07 10.28 13.39
C GLN A 66 -13.62 8.90 13.79
N HIS A 67 -12.79 7.86 13.71
CA HIS A 67 -13.12 6.48 14.11
C HIS A 67 -14.43 5.99 13.47
N LYS A 68 -14.48 6.02 12.13
CA LYS A 68 -15.65 5.53 11.38
C LYS A 68 -15.32 5.05 9.98
N ILE A 69 -16.14 4.14 9.47
CA ILE A 69 -16.25 3.83 8.05
C ILE A 69 -17.39 4.67 7.48
N VAL A 70 -17.16 5.31 6.34
CA VAL A 70 -18.18 6.08 5.62
C VAL A 70 -18.45 5.37 4.29
N VAL A 71 -19.69 4.95 4.08
CA VAL A 71 -20.14 4.41 2.80
C VAL A 71 -21.02 5.45 2.14
N VAL A 72 -20.70 5.81 0.90
CA VAL A 72 -21.46 6.79 0.13
C VAL A 72 -22.00 6.11 -1.13
N VAL A 73 -23.28 6.30 -1.42
CA VAL A 73 -23.91 5.93 -2.69
C VAL A 73 -24.65 7.15 -3.20
N GLU A 74 -24.16 7.77 -4.27
CA GLU A 74 -24.70 9.05 -4.79
C GLU A 74 -24.80 10.14 -3.69
N GLU A 75 -26.02 10.53 -3.29
CA GLU A 75 -26.28 11.56 -2.27
C GLU A 75 -26.38 10.98 -0.84
N GLU A 76 -26.40 9.66 -0.71
CA GLU A 76 -26.72 8.95 0.52
C GLU A 76 -25.45 8.53 1.25
N VAL A 77 -25.43 8.73 2.56
CA VAL A 77 -24.25 8.53 3.41
C VAL A 77 -24.60 7.67 4.62
N HIS A 78 -23.80 6.63 4.86
CA HIS A 78 -23.85 5.82 6.06
C HIS A 78 -22.54 5.85 6.80
N GLU A 79 -22.60 6.12 8.10
CA GLU A 79 -21.42 6.15 8.97
C GLU A 79 -21.50 4.99 9.96
N ILE A 80 -20.49 4.12 9.92
CA ILE A 80 -20.35 2.97 10.82
C ILE A 80 -19.21 3.30 11.80
N PRO A 81 -19.47 3.45 13.11
CA PRO A 81 -18.41 3.73 14.07
C PRO A 81 -17.39 2.60 14.14
N LEU A 82 -16.09 2.94 14.12
CA LEU A 82 -15.01 2.02 14.44
C LEU A 82 -14.83 1.98 15.95
N GLN A 83 -15.11 0.83 16.56
CA GLN A 83 -15.11 0.67 18.02
C GLN A 83 -14.63 -0.72 18.42
N ASP A 84 -13.97 -0.79 19.58
CA ASP A 84 -13.49 -2.04 20.14
C ASP A 84 -14.67 -2.98 20.42
N GLY A 85 -14.52 -4.25 20.07
CA GLY A 85 -15.56 -5.27 20.19
C GLY A 85 -16.52 -5.37 18.99
N THR A 86 -16.43 -4.50 17.99
CA THR A 86 -17.20 -4.66 16.74
C THR A 86 -16.45 -5.59 15.79
N SER A 87 -17.09 -6.68 15.39
CA SER A 87 -16.44 -7.72 14.59
C SER A 87 -16.33 -7.36 13.11
N ILE A 88 -15.40 -8.00 12.39
CA ILE A 88 -15.30 -7.92 10.92
C ILE A 88 -16.62 -8.31 10.25
N LYS A 89 -17.30 -9.33 10.77
CA LYS A 89 -18.65 -9.70 10.36
C LYS A 89 -19.63 -8.55 10.45
N ASP A 90 -19.67 -7.84 11.57
CA ASP A 90 -20.61 -6.73 11.77
C ASP A 90 -20.32 -5.55 10.83
N TYR A 91 -19.03 -5.22 10.62
CA TYR A 91 -18.66 -4.18 9.63
C TYR A 91 -19.07 -4.59 8.21
N TYR A 92 -18.74 -5.82 7.79
CA TYR A 92 -19.08 -6.30 6.47
C TYR A 92 -20.60 -6.35 6.24
N LEU A 93 -21.38 -6.83 7.20
CA LEU A 93 -22.83 -6.90 7.07
C LEU A 93 -23.48 -5.52 7.04
N GLN A 94 -23.00 -4.55 7.82
CA GLN A 94 -23.51 -3.16 7.77
C GLN A 94 -23.22 -2.50 6.42
N ILE A 95 -21.99 -2.62 5.89
CA ILE A 95 -21.63 -2.11 4.57
C ILE A 95 -22.51 -2.76 3.50
N LYS A 96 -22.60 -4.09 3.50
CA LYS A 96 -23.40 -4.84 2.54
C LYS A 96 -24.88 -4.49 2.61
N GLN A 97 -25.43 -4.34 3.81
CA GLN A 97 -26.83 -3.97 3.99
C GLN A 97 -27.10 -2.58 3.39
N PHE A 98 -26.28 -1.59 3.73
CA PHE A 98 -26.45 -0.24 3.21
C PHE A 98 -26.33 -0.20 1.68
N LEU A 99 -25.33 -0.87 1.09
CA LEU A 99 -25.21 -0.95 -0.38
C LEU A 99 -26.44 -1.61 -1.03
N ASN A 100 -26.98 -2.67 -0.41
CA ASN A 100 -28.18 -3.36 -0.90
C ASN A 100 -29.44 -2.47 -0.87
N GLU A 101 -29.59 -1.59 0.11
CA GLU A 101 -30.71 -0.63 0.18
C GLU A 101 -30.77 0.26 -1.08
N PHE A 102 -29.62 0.51 -1.71
CA PHE A 102 -29.49 1.26 -2.96
C PHE A 102 -29.28 0.37 -4.19
N ASN A 103 -29.55 -0.93 -4.08
CA ASN A 103 -29.34 -1.93 -5.14
C ASN A 103 -27.90 -1.98 -5.67
N VAL A 104 -26.90 -1.64 -4.86
CA VAL A 104 -25.47 -1.86 -5.18
C VAL A 104 -25.06 -3.19 -4.55
N HIS A 105 -24.78 -4.20 -5.38
CA HIS A 105 -24.57 -5.57 -4.90
C HIS A 105 -23.42 -6.27 -5.65
N PRO A 106 -22.19 -5.70 -5.61
CA PRO A 106 -21.04 -6.34 -6.23
C PRO A 106 -20.75 -7.70 -5.58
N GLU A 107 -20.51 -8.71 -6.42
CA GLU A 107 -20.04 -10.01 -5.95
C GLU A 107 -18.56 -9.91 -5.57
N ILE A 108 -18.29 -9.96 -4.27
CA ILE A 108 -16.92 -9.94 -3.74
C ILE A 108 -16.53 -11.30 -3.16
N ASN A 109 -15.25 -11.67 -3.30
CA ASN A 109 -14.69 -12.82 -2.59
C ASN A 109 -14.41 -12.44 -1.12
N THR A 110 -15.20 -12.98 -0.21
CA THR A 110 -15.16 -12.66 1.23
C THR A 110 -14.05 -13.39 1.99
N LYS A 111 -13.34 -14.32 1.33
CA LYS A 111 -12.19 -14.97 1.93
C LYS A 111 -10.98 -14.01 1.94
N PRO A 112 -10.36 -13.76 3.12
CA PRO A 112 -9.12 -13.00 3.20
C PRO A 112 -8.02 -13.61 2.31
N GLN A 113 -7.17 -12.74 1.76
CA GLN A 113 -6.00 -13.11 0.96
C GLN A 113 -4.74 -12.55 1.59
N GLU A 114 -3.59 -13.20 1.39
CA GLU A 114 -2.29 -12.71 1.89
C GLU A 114 -2.25 -12.49 3.42
N MET A 115 -3.08 -13.25 4.12
CA MET A 115 -3.14 -13.33 5.58
C MET A 115 -3.14 -14.79 6.02
N SER A 116 -2.76 -15.04 7.28
CA SER A 116 -2.85 -16.36 7.92
C SER A 116 -4.31 -16.77 8.17
N THR A 117 -5.17 -15.81 8.50
CA THR A 117 -6.61 -16.05 8.66
C THR A 117 -7.28 -16.36 7.33
N THR A 118 -8.21 -17.31 7.36
CA THR A 118 -9.02 -17.70 6.20
C THR A 118 -10.52 -17.65 6.49
N ILE A 119 -10.92 -17.05 7.62
CA ILE A 119 -12.32 -16.95 8.03
C ILE A 119 -13.02 -15.98 7.07
N PRO A 120 -14.10 -16.38 6.37
CA PRO A 120 -14.87 -15.46 5.53
C PRO A 120 -15.43 -14.29 6.35
N PHE A 121 -15.51 -13.10 5.75
CA PHE A 121 -15.95 -11.89 6.47
C PHE A 121 -17.29 -12.07 7.21
N GLU A 122 -18.30 -12.70 6.59
CA GLU A 122 -19.61 -12.99 7.18
C GLU A 122 -19.59 -13.94 8.40
N GLU A 123 -18.46 -14.60 8.66
CA GLU A 123 -18.26 -15.55 9.75
C GLU A 123 -17.24 -15.05 10.79
N ASP A 124 -16.54 -13.95 10.52
CA ASP A 124 -15.43 -13.49 11.34
C ASP A 124 -15.91 -12.67 12.56
N GLU A 125 -16.19 -13.39 13.64
CA GLU A 125 -16.43 -12.85 14.99
C GLU A 125 -15.14 -12.78 15.83
N VAL A 126 -14.00 -13.23 15.29
CA VAL A 126 -12.73 -13.33 16.02
C VAL A 126 -12.01 -12.00 16.05
N HIS A 127 -11.92 -11.31 14.92
CA HIS A 127 -11.23 -10.03 14.82
C HIS A 127 -12.19 -8.89 15.15
N HIS A 128 -11.92 -8.20 16.25
CA HIS A 128 -12.77 -7.12 16.77
C HIS A 128 -12.00 -6.08 17.60
N HIS A 129 -10.66 -6.15 17.62
CA HIS A 129 -9.86 -5.21 18.41
C HIS A 129 -9.81 -3.86 17.70
N TYR A 130 -10.08 -2.77 18.42
CA TYR A 130 -9.91 -1.41 17.91
C TYR A 130 -9.34 -0.45 18.96
N ASN A 131 -8.25 0.22 18.62
CA ASN A 131 -7.60 1.22 19.45
C ASN A 131 -7.40 2.52 18.67
N GLU A 132 -8.15 3.55 19.06
CA GLU A 132 -8.16 4.86 18.43
C GLU A 132 -6.76 5.49 18.28
N GLU A 133 -5.92 5.38 19.31
CA GLU A 133 -4.58 5.98 19.32
C GLU A 133 -3.62 5.21 18.40
N ARG A 134 -3.67 3.87 18.41
CA ARG A 134 -2.88 3.05 17.47
C ARG A 134 -3.30 3.26 16.03
N SER A 135 -4.60 3.38 15.77
CA SER A 135 -5.15 3.71 14.46
C SER A 135 -4.62 5.06 13.94
N LYS A 136 -4.56 6.10 14.79
CA LYS A 136 -3.96 7.41 14.45
C LYS A 136 -2.47 7.32 14.19
N GLU A 137 -1.74 6.55 15.00
CA GLU A 137 -0.31 6.29 14.79
C GLU A 137 -0.08 5.58 13.44
N ALA A 138 -0.87 4.55 13.12
CA ALA A 138 -0.80 3.83 11.86
C ALA A 138 -1.03 4.75 10.65
N LEU A 139 -2.08 5.58 10.70
CA LEU A 139 -2.34 6.59 9.67
C LEU A 139 -1.15 7.52 9.46
N ARG A 140 -0.56 8.02 10.55
CA ARG A 140 0.61 8.89 10.47
C ARG A 140 1.78 8.22 9.75
N LEU A 141 2.02 6.93 10.01
CA LEU A 141 3.07 6.18 9.32
C LEU A 141 2.75 5.98 7.83
N MET A 142 1.51 5.63 7.48
CA MET A 142 1.08 5.54 6.07
C MET A 142 1.29 6.86 5.33
N GLN A 143 0.97 7.99 5.97
CA GLN A 143 1.16 9.32 5.39
C GLN A 143 2.65 9.69 5.23
N ILE A 144 3.52 9.25 6.14
CA ILE A 144 4.97 9.43 6.02
C ILE A 144 5.52 8.60 4.86
N ALA A 145 5.14 7.33 4.77
CA ALA A 145 5.53 6.44 3.66
C ALA A 145 5.06 6.99 2.31
N PHE A 146 3.75 7.30 2.20
CA PHE A 146 3.15 7.91 1.01
C PHE A 146 3.91 9.17 0.57
N ARG A 147 4.27 10.04 1.53
CA ARG A 147 5.00 11.27 1.24
C ARG A 147 6.43 11.00 0.76
N ALA A 148 7.13 10.04 1.37
CA ALA A 148 8.50 9.68 1.01
C ALA A 148 8.55 9.06 -0.39
N GLU A 149 7.71 8.06 -0.65
CA GLU A 149 7.59 7.42 -1.96
C GLU A 149 7.14 8.42 -3.03
N SER A 150 6.16 9.29 -2.72
CA SER A 150 5.72 10.36 -3.61
C SER A 150 6.85 11.34 -3.97
N ALA A 151 7.69 11.70 -2.99
CA ALA A 151 8.81 12.60 -3.22
C ALA A 151 9.84 11.99 -4.17
N PHE A 152 10.03 10.68 -4.09
CA PHE A 152 10.93 9.92 -4.95
C PHE A 152 10.36 9.66 -6.35
N ILE A 153 9.16 9.08 -6.46
CA ILE A 153 8.65 8.54 -7.73
C ILE A 153 7.95 9.59 -8.60
N ASN A 154 7.32 10.62 -8.02
CA ASN A 154 6.52 11.58 -8.78
C ASN A 154 7.33 12.42 -9.81
N PRO A 155 8.57 12.85 -9.52
CA PRO A 155 9.40 13.55 -10.49
C PRO A 155 9.80 12.70 -11.72
N LEU A 156 9.83 11.37 -11.57
CA LEU A 156 10.33 10.48 -12.62
C LEU A 156 9.38 10.42 -13.82
N ARG A 157 9.90 10.60 -15.04
CA ARG A 157 9.17 10.52 -16.31
C ARG A 157 9.12 9.09 -16.86
N ALA A 158 8.52 8.19 -16.10
CA ALA A 158 8.37 6.78 -16.43
C ALA A 158 6.93 6.30 -16.19
N ARG A 159 6.58 5.11 -16.71
CA ARG A 159 5.35 4.42 -16.27
C ARG A 159 5.52 4.03 -14.81
N LYS A 160 4.48 4.30 -14.01
CA LYS A 160 4.52 4.09 -12.57
C LYS A 160 3.13 3.86 -11.99
N VAL A 161 3.07 3.03 -10.96
CA VAL A 161 1.96 2.98 -10.01
C VAL A 161 2.32 3.95 -8.88
N LYS A 162 1.41 4.88 -8.58
CA LYS A 162 1.63 5.87 -7.53
C LYS A 162 1.47 5.24 -6.14
N PRO A 163 2.07 5.84 -5.09
CA PRO A 163 1.98 5.33 -3.73
C PRO A 163 0.53 5.16 -3.27
N GLY A 164 0.22 4.03 -2.64
CA GLY A 164 -1.06 3.77 -2.01
C GLY A 164 -1.03 2.48 -1.20
N LEU A 165 -2.12 2.19 -0.49
CA LEU A 165 -2.21 1.05 0.41
C LEU A 165 -2.62 -0.21 -0.36
N PHE A 166 -1.71 -1.17 -0.46
CA PHE A 166 -2.00 -2.53 -0.90
C PHE A 166 -2.58 -3.30 0.28
N TRP A 167 -3.89 -3.57 0.21
CA TRP A 167 -4.67 -4.13 1.31
C TRP A 167 -4.47 -5.64 1.53
N GLY A 168 -3.89 -6.33 0.55
CA GLY A 168 -3.52 -7.75 0.67
C GLY A 168 -2.51 -7.95 1.79
N THR A 169 -1.35 -7.31 1.64
CA THR A 169 -0.18 -7.35 2.52
C THR A 169 -0.14 -6.22 3.56
N PHE A 170 -1.01 -5.21 3.44
CA PHE A 170 -1.14 -4.05 4.33
C PHE A 170 0.11 -3.18 4.41
N ASP A 171 0.63 -2.84 3.24
CA ASP A 171 1.80 -2.01 3.00
C ASP A 171 1.45 -0.81 2.11
N VAL A 172 2.23 0.25 2.25
CA VAL A 172 2.18 1.41 1.35
C VAL A 172 3.27 1.20 0.32
N THR A 173 2.90 1.22 -0.96
CA THR A 173 3.83 0.86 -2.03
C THR A 173 3.61 1.69 -3.29
N CYS A 174 4.70 1.96 -4.00
CA CYS A 174 4.72 2.46 -5.36
C CYS A 174 5.65 1.63 -6.26
N ILE A 175 5.39 1.64 -7.56
CA ILE A 175 6.07 0.77 -8.52
C ILE A 175 6.56 1.60 -9.70
N LEU A 176 7.83 1.46 -10.04
CA LEU A 176 8.44 2.05 -11.22
C LEU A 176 8.64 0.96 -12.27
N LEU A 177 8.16 1.17 -13.50
CA LEU A 177 8.17 0.15 -14.53
C LEU A 177 9.08 0.53 -15.69
N TYR A 178 9.76 -0.49 -16.20
CA TYR A 178 10.56 -0.43 -17.39
C TYR A 178 9.81 -1.08 -18.55
N ASN A 179 10.07 -0.62 -19.76
CA ASN A 179 9.29 -0.98 -20.95
C ASN A 179 9.72 -2.36 -21.50
N GLU A 180 9.58 -3.39 -20.66
CA GLU A 180 9.95 -4.77 -20.95
C GLU A 180 9.00 -5.74 -20.25
N HIS A 181 8.29 -6.55 -21.05
CA HIS A 181 7.40 -7.58 -20.53
C HIS A 181 8.17 -8.85 -20.17
N ILE A 182 8.03 -9.30 -18.93
CA ILE A 182 8.68 -10.47 -18.37
C ILE A 182 7.63 -11.25 -17.59
N PRO A 183 7.06 -12.33 -18.14
CA PRO A 183 5.97 -13.02 -17.48
C PRO A 183 6.44 -13.76 -16.22
N PHE A 184 5.64 -13.69 -15.16
CA PHE A 184 5.87 -14.50 -13.99
C PHE A 184 5.85 -16.01 -14.33
N PRO A 185 6.84 -16.81 -13.88
CA PRO A 185 6.97 -18.21 -14.32
C PRO A 185 5.84 -19.14 -13.87
N ASP A 186 5.27 -18.93 -12.68
CA ASP A 186 4.26 -19.84 -12.11
C ASP A 186 2.83 -19.37 -12.44
N PRO A 187 2.10 -20.06 -13.34
CA PRO A 187 0.76 -19.64 -13.73
C PRO A 187 -0.29 -19.84 -12.62
N LYS A 188 0.01 -20.58 -11.55
CA LYS A 188 -0.93 -20.83 -10.44
C LYS A 188 -0.94 -19.71 -9.40
N LYS A 189 0.14 -18.91 -9.35
CA LYS A 189 0.30 -17.77 -8.46
C LYS A 189 -0.36 -16.53 -9.05
N VAL A 190 -1.69 -16.47 -8.97
CA VAL A 190 -2.49 -15.45 -9.70
C VAL A 190 -2.12 -14.03 -9.29
N ILE A 191 -1.86 -13.79 -8.00
CA ILE A 191 -1.48 -12.47 -7.49
C ILE A 191 -0.13 -12.08 -8.09
N GLU A 192 0.89 -12.90 -7.88
CA GLU A 192 2.24 -12.63 -8.40
C GLU A 192 2.28 -12.57 -9.93
N ARG A 193 1.48 -13.39 -10.62
CA ARG A 193 1.44 -13.41 -12.09
C ARG A 193 0.94 -12.11 -12.71
N ALA A 194 0.02 -11.42 -12.04
CA ALA A 194 -0.48 -10.13 -12.51
C ALA A 194 0.25 -8.94 -11.88
N ALA A 195 1.00 -9.15 -10.79
CA ALA A 195 1.88 -8.15 -10.19
C ALA A 195 3.22 -8.04 -10.94
N PHE A 196 3.87 -9.19 -11.18
CA PHE A 196 5.22 -9.35 -11.67
C PHE A 196 5.24 -9.86 -13.13
N ASP A 197 4.68 -9.09 -14.07
CA ASP A 197 4.67 -9.41 -15.50
C ASP A 197 5.49 -8.46 -16.39
N GLU A 198 6.15 -7.47 -15.78
CA GLU A 198 7.03 -6.51 -16.46
C GLU A 198 8.24 -6.17 -15.58
N SER A 199 9.38 -5.84 -16.21
CA SER A 199 10.59 -5.40 -15.53
C SER A 199 10.27 -4.16 -14.67
N MET A 200 10.44 -4.27 -13.35
CA MET A 200 10.01 -3.23 -12.42
C MET A 200 10.88 -3.15 -11.17
N ILE A 201 10.80 -2.01 -10.49
CA ILE A 201 11.34 -1.83 -9.14
C ILE A 201 10.19 -1.31 -8.28
N GLU A 202 9.92 -2.03 -7.21
CA GLU A 202 8.88 -1.76 -6.22
C GLU A 202 9.52 -1.15 -4.98
N PHE A 203 8.91 -0.09 -4.45
CA PHE A 203 9.37 0.65 -3.28
C PHE A 203 8.21 0.69 -2.30
N GLY A 204 8.42 0.21 -1.09
CA GLY A 204 7.32 0.10 -0.15
C GLY A 204 7.71 0.24 1.30
N PHE A 205 6.67 0.18 2.12
CA PHE A 205 6.68 0.32 3.55
C PHE A 205 5.67 -0.63 4.18
N TRP A 206 6.12 -1.45 5.13
CA TRP A 206 5.21 -2.22 5.99
C TRP A 206 5.42 -1.90 7.46
N PHE A 207 4.43 -2.25 8.28
CA PHE A 207 4.45 -1.99 9.72
C PHE A 207 5.22 -3.01 10.57
N GLY A 208 5.60 -4.12 9.94
CA GLY A 208 6.28 -5.25 10.53
C GLY A 208 5.52 -6.54 10.23
N ASP A 209 6.20 -7.65 10.47
CA ASP A 209 5.70 -9.01 10.37
C ASP A 209 6.47 -9.93 11.34
N ASP A 210 6.40 -11.25 11.14
CA ASP A 210 7.12 -12.23 11.97
C ASP A 210 8.65 -12.08 11.91
N LYS A 211 9.20 -11.51 10.83
CA LYS A 211 10.64 -11.24 10.66
C LYS A 211 11.02 -9.84 11.14
N PHE A 212 10.15 -8.85 10.94
CA PHE A 212 10.41 -7.44 11.19
C PHE A 212 9.57 -6.92 12.37
N ALA A 213 10.25 -6.57 13.47
CA ALA A 213 9.59 -6.16 14.71
C ALA A 213 8.78 -4.84 14.61
N GLY A 214 8.89 -4.08 13.53
CA GLY A 214 8.29 -2.77 13.42
C GLY A 214 8.36 -2.18 12.01
N PRO A 215 8.17 -0.86 11.88
CA PRO A 215 8.08 -0.16 10.62
C PRO A 215 9.36 -0.30 9.80
N THR A 216 9.23 -0.70 8.54
CA THR A 216 10.37 -1.03 7.68
C THR A 216 10.07 -0.58 6.26
N PHE A 217 11.05 0.07 5.64
CA PHE A 217 11.03 0.34 4.21
C PHE A 217 11.78 -0.76 3.48
N PHE A 218 11.27 -1.10 2.29
CA PHE A 218 11.87 -2.09 1.43
C PHE A 218 11.90 -1.62 -0.01
N VAL A 219 12.82 -2.17 -0.79
CA VAL A 219 12.84 -2.03 -2.25
C VAL A 219 13.20 -3.37 -2.83
N LEU A 220 12.48 -3.79 -3.87
CA LEU A 220 12.72 -5.04 -4.56
C LEU A 220 12.65 -4.87 -6.08
N PRO A 221 13.42 -5.65 -6.86
CA PRO A 221 13.31 -5.68 -8.30
C PRO A 221 12.45 -6.86 -8.75
N TYR A 222 11.85 -6.72 -9.94
CA TYR A 222 11.43 -7.87 -10.73
C TYR A 222 12.04 -7.80 -12.13
N PRO A 223 12.69 -8.86 -12.64
CA PRO A 223 12.94 -10.16 -12.01
C PRO A 223 13.68 -10.06 -10.67
N PHE A 224 13.28 -10.91 -9.73
CA PHE A 224 13.90 -10.94 -8.41
C PHE A 224 15.41 -11.17 -8.54
N SER A 225 16.17 -10.51 -7.68
CA SER A 225 17.61 -10.61 -7.74
C SER A 225 18.09 -12.02 -7.40
N ASN A 226 19.02 -12.54 -8.20
CA ASN A 226 19.79 -13.74 -7.91
C ASN A 226 21.23 -13.43 -7.48
N ARG A 227 21.54 -12.15 -7.24
CA ARG A 227 22.83 -11.67 -6.76
C ARG A 227 22.68 -11.08 -5.36
N ASN A 228 23.78 -11.12 -4.62
CA ASN A 228 23.88 -10.44 -3.34
C ASN A 228 24.39 -9.02 -3.56
N PHE A 229 23.84 -8.08 -2.79
CA PHE A 229 24.27 -6.68 -2.79
C PHE A 229 24.88 -6.31 -1.45
N GLU A 230 25.79 -5.34 -1.49
CA GLU A 230 26.32 -4.68 -0.31
C GLU A 230 25.72 -3.28 -0.23
N CYS A 231 25.14 -2.93 0.92
CA CYS A 231 24.72 -1.56 1.19
C CYS A 231 25.97 -0.69 1.42
N THR A 232 26.41 0.00 0.37
CA THR A 232 27.58 0.88 0.41
C THR A 232 27.30 2.18 1.19
N HIS A 233 28.29 3.07 1.28
CA HIS A 233 28.16 4.42 1.84
C HIS A 233 27.07 5.30 1.19
N HIS A 234 26.52 4.89 0.05
CA HIS A 234 25.37 5.57 -0.58
C HIS A 234 24.05 5.27 0.13
N PHE A 235 23.95 4.19 0.91
CA PHE A 235 22.78 3.85 1.70
C PHE A 235 22.82 4.51 3.09
N PRO A 236 21.66 4.76 3.71
CA PRO A 236 21.61 5.15 5.12
C PRO A 236 22.16 4.08 6.05
N GLU A 237 22.65 4.51 7.23
CA GLU A 237 23.03 3.60 8.31
C GLU A 237 21.86 2.69 8.71
N GLY A 238 22.14 1.41 8.93
CA GLY A 238 21.14 0.40 9.26
C GLY A 238 20.46 -0.26 8.05
N SER A 239 20.75 0.20 6.82
CA SER A 239 20.28 -0.48 5.61
C SER A 239 21.06 -1.77 5.37
N TYR A 240 20.39 -2.80 4.87
CA TYR A 240 21.03 -4.06 4.45
C TYR A 240 20.25 -4.71 3.29
N TYR A 241 20.86 -5.68 2.63
CA TYR A 241 20.19 -6.51 1.62
C TYR A 241 19.83 -7.86 2.23
N ASP A 242 18.56 -8.26 2.12
CA ASP A 242 18.06 -9.57 2.54
C ASP A 242 18.08 -10.53 1.35
N GLU A 243 18.96 -11.53 1.40
CA GLU A 243 19.14 -12.49 0.30
C GLU A 243 17.94 -13.41 0.09
N ASP A 244 17.22 -13.74 1.17
CA ASP A 244 16.07 -14.66 1.11
C ASP A 244 14.85 -13.96 0.50
N MET A 245 14.69 -12.66 0.75
CA MET A 245 13.61 -11.84 0.19
C MET A 245 13.98 -11.21 -1.15
N ALA A 246 15.28 -11.10 -1.46
CA ALA A 246 15.83 -10.38 -2.59
C ALA A 246 15.51 -8.87 -2.57
N GLU A 247 15.59 -8.26 -1.38
CA GLU A 247 15.16 -6.87 -1.14
C GLU A 247 16.24 -6.07 -0.40
N PHE A 248 16.33 -4.77 -0.68
CA PHE A 248 16.97 -3.85 0.25
C PHE A 248 16.00 -3.50 1.37
N ILE A 249 16.49 -3.48 2.61
CA ILE A 249 15.70 -3.28 3.81
C ILE A 249 16.28 -2.12 4.61
N LEU A 250 15.40 -1.26 5.12
CA LEU A 250 15.70 -0.20 6.08
C LEU A 250 14.68 -0.21 7.22
N PRO A 251 15.00 -0.83 8.37
CA PRO A 251 14.17 -0.76 9.56
C PRO A 251 14.21 0.66 10.14
N ILE A 252 13.05 1.23 10.48
CA ILE A 252 12.98 2.56 11.10
C ILE A 252 12.41 2.45 12.52
N ASN A 253 13.25 2.84 13.49
CA ASN A 253 12.88 2.80 14.91
C ASN A 253 12.07 4.03 15.35
N ASP A 254 12.17 5.15 14.63
CA ASP A 254 11.38 6.37 14.87
C ASP A 254 11.03 7.05 13.53
N LEU A 255 9.74 7.13 13.18
CA LEU A 255 9.27 7.77 11.96
C LEU A 255 8.84 9.21 12.27
N SER A 256 9.83 10.07 12.48
CA SER A 256 9.64 11.52 12.46
C SER A 256 9.75 12.06 11.03
N THR A 257 9.17 13.24 10.78
CA THR A 257 9.30 13.94 9.48
C THR A 257 10.75 14.31 9.12
N GLU A 258 11.69 14.17 10.06
CA GLU A 258 13.12 14.46 9.86
C GLU A 258 13.82 13.38 9.02
N HIS A 259 13.21 12.19 8.83
CA HIS A 259 13.77 11.09 8.02
C HIS A 259 13.57 11.27 6.51
N ALA A 260 12.99 12.38 6.09
CA ALA A 260 12.81 12.77 4.69
C ALA A 260 14.04 12.51 3.81
N GLN A 261 15.21 12.96 4.26
CA GLN A 261 16.47 12.81 3.52
C GLN A 261 16.98 11.37 3.56
N THR A 262 16.87 10.69 4.71
CA THR A 262 17.21 9.28 4.88
C THR A 262 16.44 8.38 3.92
N LEU A 263 15.12 8.57 3.81
CA LEU A 263 14.26 7.77 2.93
C LEU A 263 14.53 8.06 1.46
N LYS A 264 14.76 9.34 1.10
CA LYS A 264 15.19 9.70 -0.25
C LYS A 264 16.53 9.02 -0.61
N GLN A 265 17.49 9.05 0.31
CA GLN A 265 18.80 8.40 0.13
C GLN A 265 18.63 6.89 -0.08
N PHE A 266 17.83 6.22 0.76
CA PHE A 266 17.53 4.80 0.64
C PHE A 266 16.91 4.46 -0.73
N PHE A 267 15.81 5.10 -1.12
CA PHE A 267 15.16 4.82 -2.40
C PHE A 267 16.06 5.13 -3.61
N THR A 268 16.86 6.19 -3.55
CA THR A 268 17.79 6.53 -4.65
C THR A 268 18.88 5.46 -4.79
N ALA A 269 19.53 5.08 -3.68
CA ALA A 269 20.60 4.07 -3.70
C ALA A 269 20.08 2.69 -4.13
N SER A 270 18.89 2.29 -3.66
CA SER A 270 18.22 1.06 -4.09
C SER A 270 17.85 1.08 -5.57
N TYR A 271 17.27 2.19 -6.06
CA TYR A 271 16.95 2.36 -7.48
C TYR A 271 18.18 2.25 -8.36
N ASP A 272 19.28 2.95 -8.03
CA ASP A 272 20.48 2.91 -8.84
C ASP A 272 21.06 1.47 -8.89
N SER A 273 21.08 0.78 -7.75
CA SER A 273 21.57 -0.60 -7.64
C SER A 273 20.74 -1.58 -8.46
N PHE A 274 19.41 -1.51 -8.36
CA PHE A 274 18.52 -2.43 -9.08
C PHE A 274 18.34 -2.07 -10.55
N LYS A 275 18.36 -0.78 -10.90
CA LYS A 275 18.38 -0.35 -12.30
C LYS A 275 19.59 -0.92 -13.03
N ASP A 276 20.77 -0.86 -12.41
CA ASP A 276 22.00 -1.42 -12.97
C ASP A 276 21.93 -2.95 -13.05
N TYR A 277 21.38 -3.62 -12.03
CA TYR A 277 21.16 -5.06 -12.04
C TYR A 277 20.19 -5.52 -13.14
N LEU A 278 19.10 -4.78 -13.33
CA LEU A 278 18.09 -5.06 -14.35
C LEU A 278 18.52 -4.59 -15.75
N GLU A 279 19.71 -4.00 -15.88
CA GLU A 279 20.27 -3.52 -17.15
C GLU A 279 19.32 -2.54 -17.87
N TRP A 280 18.62 -1.68 -17.12
CA TRP A 280 17.70 -0.69 -17.70
C TRP A 280 18.45 0.39 -18.47
N GLU A 281 18.29 0.38 -19.80
CA GLU A 281 18.90 1.35 -20.71
C GLU A 281 17.97 2.53 -21.02
N ASN A 282 18.54 3.63 -21.54
CA ASN A 282 17.78 4.80 -22.04
C ASN A 282 16.87 5.51 -21.01
N CYS A 283 17.17 5.38 -19.71
CA CYS A 283 16.41 6.01 -18.63
C CYS A 283 16.79 7.49 -18.38
N GLU A 284 17.67 8.12 -19.16
CA GLU A 284 18.10 9.52 -18.92
C GLU A 284 16.92 10.49 -18.96
N HIS A 285 15.89 10.17 -19.78
CA HIS A 285 14.67 10.97 -19.84
C HIS A 285 13.90 10.97 -18.51
N TYR A 286 13.98 9.90 -17.72
CA TYR A 286 13.22 9.76 -16.47
C TYR A 286 13.56 10.90 -15.50
N HIS A 287 14.81 11.33 -15.51
CA HIS A 287 15.37 12.30 -14.58
C HIS A 287 15.35 13.75 -15.10
N LYS A 288 14.77 14.00 -16.29
CA LYS A 288 14.66 15.38 -16.80
C LYS A 288 13.74 16.21 -15.91
N PRO A 289 14.20 17.34 -15.36
CA PRO A 289 13.38 18.16 -14.47
C PRO A 289 12.13 18.70 -15.18
N LEU A 290 11.14 19.11 -14.37
CA LEU A 290 9.99 19.83 -14.87
C LEU A 290 10.40 21.27 -15.23
N ASP A 291 9.84 21.80 -16.31
CA ASP A 291 10.03 23.19 -16.72
C ASP A 291 9.01 24.10 -15.99
N MET A 292 9.13 24.16 -14.67
CA MET A 292 8.28 24.98 -13.79
C MET A 292 8.98 25.30 -12.47
N GLU A 293 8.54 26.36 -11.80
CA GLU A 293 9.04 26.68 -10.44
C GLU A 293 8.71 25.56 -9.45
N GLU A 294 9.62 25.34 -8.49
CA GLU A 294 9.38 24.37 -7.43
C GLU A 294 8.28 24.82 -6.46
N ASN A 295 7.40 23.89 -6.12
CA ASN A 295 6.35 24.10 -5.12
C ASN A 295 6.95 24.47 -3.76
N LYS A 296 6.60 25.65 -3.25
CA LYS A 296 7.15 26.18 -1.98
C LYS A 296 6.82 25.31 -0.76
N ALA A 297 5.67 24.63 -0.76
CA ALA A 297 5.20 23.78 0.33
C ALA A 297 5.90 22.40 0.43
N ILE A 298 6.78 22.03 -0.53
CA ILE A 298 7.36 20.68 -0.64
C ILE A 298 8.91 20.72 -0.52
N LYS A 299 9.50 21.87 -0.19
CA LYS A 299 10.96 22.10 -0.26
C LYS A 299 11.82 21.22 0.66
N ASP A 300 11.28 20.77 1.78
CA ASP A 300 12.06 20.10 2.84
C ASP A 300 12.57 18.69 2.46
N LEU A 301 12.05 18.10 1.38
CA LEU A 301 12.43 16.76 0.91
C LEU A 301 13.37 16.76 -0.30
N ARG A 302 13.47 17.88 -1.04
CA ARG A 302 14.23 17.91 -2.30
C ARG A 302 15.67 18.37 -2.12
N LYS A 303 15.97 19.14 -1.08
CA LYS A 303 17.34 19.51 -0.69
C LYS A 303 18.04 18.34 -0.01
#